data_AF-A0A971JLS8-F1
#
_entry.id   AF-A0A971JLS8-F1
#
_cell.length_a   1.000
_cell.length_b   1.000
_cell.length_c   1.000
_cell.angle_alpha   90.00
_cell.angle_beta   90.00
_cell.angle_gamma   90.00
#
_symmetry.space_group_name_H-M   'P 1'
#
loop_
_entity.id
_entity.type
_entity.pdbx_description
1 polymer ?
#
loop_
_entity_poly.entity_id
_entity_poly.type
_entity_poly.pdbx_seq_one_letter_code
_entity_poly.pdbx_strand_id
1 'polypeptide(L)'
;MPEEFFRRTFLTKNLLSLASEAVRRLNGEITETSAVFNMATQFGGGKTHALTLLYHLATHGKAAGKWPGVRQMVDQAGVKSIPECRTAVFAGTE
;
A
#
# COMPACT_ATOMS: atom_id res chain seq x y z
N MET A 1 7.24 -14.91 -0.12
CA MET A 1 7.43 -14.16 1.14
C MET A 1 7.39 -12.67 0.84
N PRO A 2 6.78 -11.83 1.70
CA PRO A 2 6.57 -10.41 1.40
C PRO A 2 7.85 -9.67 0.98
N GLU A 3 8.98 -9.92 1.66
CA GLU A 3 10.26 -9.28 1.32
C GLU A 3 10.69 -9.49 -0.14
N GLU A 4 10.57 -10.72 -0.65
CA GLU A 4 10.92 -11.04 -2.05
C GLU A 4 9.94 -10.40 -3.04
N PHE A 5 8.66 -10.29 -2.66
CA PHE A 5 7.68 -9.53 -3.43
C PHE A 5 8.14 -8.08 -3.59
N PHE A 6 8.45 -7.38 -2.49
CA PHE A 6 8.92 -5.99 -2.53
C PHE A 6 10.26 -5.84 -3.26
N ARG A 7 11.17 -6.83 -3.16
CA ARG A 7 12.43 -6.84 -3.90
C ARG A 7 12.24 -6.92 -5.42
N ARG A 8 11.19 -7.59 -5.89
CA ARG A 8 10.84 -7.72 -7.31
C ARG A 8 9.86 -6.65 -7.80
N THR A 9 9.27 -5.88 -6.90
CA THR A 9 8.36 -4.80 -7.26
C THR A 9 9.13 -3.60 -7.78
N PHE A 10 8.91 -3.25 -9.04
CA PHE A 10 9.34 -1.95 -9.56
C PHE A 10 8.37 -0.87 -9.08
N LEU A 11 8.87 0.04 -8.24
CA LEU A 11 8.07 1.08 -7.61
C LEU A 11 7.84 2.25 -8.58
N THR A 12 6.82 2.12 -9.43
CA THR A 12 6.39 3.20 -10.34
C THR A 12 5.87 4.41 -9.55
N LYS A 13 5.89 5.60 -10.17
CA LYS A 13 5.33 6.82 -9.57
C LYS A 13 3.89 6.64 -9.10
N ASN A 14 3.06 5.98 -9.91
CA ASN A 14 1.65 5.74 -9.58
C ASN A 14 1.49 4.77 -8.41
N LEU A 15 2.28 3.68 -8.39
CA LEU A 15 2.24 2.71 -7.30
C LEU A 15 2.73 3.33 -5.98
N LEU A 16 3.79 4.13 -6.04
CA LEU A 16 4.29 4.89 -4.90
C LEU A 16 3.25 5.88 -4.38
N SER A 17 2.59 6.64 -5.27
CA SER A 17 1.55 7.59 -4.88
C SER A 17 0.37 6.89 -4.21
N LEU A 18 -0.14 5.81 -4.80
CA LEU A 18 -1.23 5.01 -4.24
C LEU A 18 -0.86 4.46 -2.85
N ALA A 19 0.33 3.86 -2.73
CA ALA A 19 0.79 3.29 -1.46
C ALA A 19 0.97 4.36 -0.39
N SER A 20 1.53 5.52 -0.74
CA SER A 20 1.75 6.63 0.19
C SER A 20 0.43 7.22 0.68
N GLU A 21 -0.55 7.41 -0.21
CA GLU A 21 -1.88 7.92 0.16
C GLU A 21 -2.62 6.94 1.06
N ALA A 22 -2.55 5.63 0.77
CA ALA A 22 -3.09 4.61 1.66
C ALA A 22 -2.39 4.62 3.03
N VAL A 23 -1.06 4.73 3.08
CA VAL A 23 -0.28 4.80 4.33
C VAL A 23 -0.63 6.04 5.14
N ARG A 24 -0.84 7.20 4.51
CA ARG A 24 -1.36 8.42 5.16
C ARG A 24 -2.70 8.12 5.83
N ARG A 25 -3.64 7.54 5.08
CA ARG A 25 -4.98 7.22 5.58
C ARG A 25 -4.94 6.26 6.77
N LEU A 26 -4.11 5.22 6.71
CA LEU A 26 -3.93 4.26 7.79
C LEU A 26 -3.38 4.92 9.06
N ASN A 27 -2.55 5.96 8.93
CA ASN A 27 -2.04 6.76 10.05
C ASN A 27 -3.04 7.79 10.60
N GLY A 28 -4.28 7.81 10.12
CA GLY A 28 -5.32 8.72 10.58
C GLY A 28 -5.29 10.10 9.91
N GLU A 29 -4.46 10.29 8.88
CA GLU A 29 -4.51 11.51 8.08
C GLU A 29 -5.83 11.57 7.30
N ILE A 30 -6.56 12.67 7.48
CA ILE A 30 -7.89 12.88 6.89
C ILE A 30 -7.91 14.05 5.90
N THR A 31 -6.93 14.95 5.98
CA THR A 31 -6.81 16.10 5.08
C THR A 31 -6.27 15.65 3.73
N GLU A 32 -7.00 15.96 2.66
CA GLU A 32 -6.60 15.66 1.27
C GLU A 32 -6.12 14.21 1.09
N THR A 33 -6.82 13.27 1.72
CA THR A 33 -6.49 11.84 1.68
C THR A 33 -7.77 11.03 1.48
N SER A 34 -7.78 10.18 0.44
CA SER A 34 -8.95 9.37 0.11
C SER A 34 -9.17 8.25 1.15
N ALA A 35 -10.43 8.05 1.56
CA ALA A 35 -10.82 6.90 2.39
C ALA A 35 -11.16 5.65 1.55
N VAL A 36 -11.47 5.84 0.27
CA VAL A 36 -11.84 4.81 -0.68
C VAL A 36 -11.00 4.98 -1.92
N PHE A 37 -10.29 3.93 -2.32
CA PHE A 37 -9.44 3.91 -3.51
C PHE A 37 -10.09 3.06 -4.58
N ASN A 38 -10.56 3.67 -5.66
CA ASN A 38 -11.07 2.93 -6.81
C ASN A 38 -9.94 2.70 -7.83
N MET A 39 -9.54 1.44 -7.99
CA MET A 39 -8.47 1.07 -8.92
C MET A 39 -9.03 0.82 -10.32
N ALA A 40 -9.41 1.91 -11.00
CA ALA A 40 -9.89 1.87 -12.37
C ALA A 40 -8.72 1.88 -13.37
N THR A 41 -8.01 0.75 -13.50
CA THR A 41 -7.06 0.57 -14.61
C THR A 41 -7.68 -0.33 -15.68
N GLN A 42 -7.55 0.05 -16.95
CA GLN A 42 -7.87 -0.85 -18.07
C GLN A 42 -7.02 -2.14 -17.99
N PHE A 43 -7.50 -3.22 -18.61
CA PHE A 43 -6.98 -4.59 -18.49
C PHE A 43 -5.43 -4.68 -18.47
N GLY A 44 -4.87 -5.51 -17.57
CA GLY A 44 -3.43 -5.68 -17.40
C GLY A 44 -2.71 -4.66 -16.51
N GLY A 45 -3.38 -3.60 -16.04
CA GLY A 45 -2.77 -2.47 -15.31
C GLY A 45 -2.27 -2.71 -13.87
N GLY A 46 -2.02 -3.95 -13.44
CA GLY A 46 -1.34 -4.23 -12.16
C GLY A 46 -2.23 -4.17 -10.90
N LYS A 47 -3.55 -4.31 -11.02
CA LYS A 47 -4.47 -4.22 -9.86
C LYS A 47 -4.17 -5.23 -8.76
N THR A 48 -4.01 -6.50 -9.12
CA THR A 48 -3.66 -7.55 -8.16
C THR A 48 -2.33 -7.24 -7.47
N HIS A 49 -1.36 -6.70 -8.20
CA HIS A 49 -0.06 -6.34 -7.65
C HIS A 49 -0.16 -5.19 -6.64
N ALA A 50 -0.90 -4.13 -6.97
CA ALA A 50 -1.14 -3.01 -6.07
C ALA A 50 -1.96 -3.43 -4.82
N LEU A 51 -2.99 -4.26 -4.98
CA LEU A 51 -3.75 -4.80 -3.84
C LEU A 51 -2.87 -5.69 -2.94
N THR A 52 -2.00 -6.53 -3.54
CA THR A 52 -1.06 -7.37 -2.78
C THR A 52 -0.05 -6.52 -2.00
N LEU A 53 0.46 -5.46 -2.62
CA LEU A 53 1.34 -4.49 -1.97
C LEU A 53 0.64 -3.84 -0.77
N LEU A 54 -0.54 -3.27 -0.96
CA LEU A 54 -1.32 -2.63 0.11
C LEU A 54 -1.68 -3.61 1.23
N TYR A 55 -2.04 -4.84 0.88
CA TYR A 55 -2.31 -5.90 1.83
C TYR A 55 -1.09 -6.18 2.72
N HIS A 56 0.10 -6.34 2.14
CA HIS A 56 1.32 -6.57 2.92
C HIS A 56 1.68 -5.39 3.82
N LEU A 57 1.53 -4.15 3.34
CA LEU A 57 1.75 -2.95 4.17
C LEU A 57 0.80 -2.94 5.38
N ALA A 58 -0.50 -3.12 5.16
CA ALA A 58 -1.52 -3.06 6.21
C ALA A 58 -1.38 -4.19 7.24
N THR A 59 -1.10 -5.42 6.77
CA THR A 59 -1.04 -6.61 7.64
C THR A 59 0.25 -6.71 8.46
N HIS A 60 1.34 -6.11 8.00
CA HIS A 60 2.65 -6.22 8.68
C HIS A 60 3.09 -4.93 9.36
N GLY A 61 2.39 -3.81 9.13
CA GLY A 61 2.60 -2.54 9.84
C GLY A 61 4.07 -2.15 9.93
N LYS A 62 4.57 -1.93 11.14
CA LYS A 62 5.97 -1.54 11.40
C LYS A 62 6.98 -2.53 10.80
N ALA A 63 6.67 -3.81 10.79
CA ALA A 63 7.56 -4.84 10.24
C ALA A 63 7.73 -4.74 8.72
N ALA A 64 6.83 -4.05 8.01
CA ALA A 64 6.99 -3.81 6.57
C ALA A 64 8.13 -2.81 6.27
N GLY A 65 8.49 -1.95 7.22
CA GLY A 65 9.49 -0.89 7.02
C GLY A 65 10.90 -1.36 6.66
N LYS A 66 11.21 -2.64 6.88
CA LYS A 66 12.49 -3.27 6.50
C LYS A 66 12.56 -3.73 5.03
N TRP A 67 11.43 -3.70 4.32
CA TRP A 67 11.38 -4.20 2.95
C TRP A 67 11.74 -3.12 1.92
N PRO A 68 12.35 -3.49 0.78
CA PRO A 68 12.72 -2.55 -0.27
C PRO A 68 11.54 -1.67 -0.71
N GLY A 69 11.81 -0.37 -0.92
CA GLY A 69 10.81 0.59 -1.38
C GLY A 69 9.80 1.07 -0.32
N VAL A 70 9.59 0.34 0.77
CA VAL A 70 8.60 0.73 1.80
C VAL A 70 9.00 2.05 2.49
N ARG A 71 10.29 2.26 2.72
CA ARG A 71 10.78 3.51 3.31
C ARG A 71 10.40 4.73 2.46
N GLN A 72 10.50 4.63 1.13
CA GLN A 72 10.12 5.71 0.21
C GLN A 72 8.62 6.04 0.30
N MET A 73 7.77 5.02 0.48
CA MET A 73 6.32 5.21 0.67
C MET A 73 6.01 5.93 2.00
N VAL A 74 6.71 5.55 3.07
CA VAL A 74 6.56 6.17 4.39
C VAL A 74 7.03 7.62 4.38
N ASP A 75 8.18 7.88 3.75
CA ASP A 75 8.74 9.23 3.63
C ASP A 75 7.83 10.13 2.76
N GLN A 76 7.34 9.64 1.61
CA GLN A 76 6.39 10.39 0.78
C GLN A 76 5.04 10.60 1.47
N ALA A 77 4.61 9.67 2.32
CA ALA A 77 3.42 9.83 3.15
C ALA A 77 3.61 10.88 4.25
N GLY A 78 4.85 11.28 4.60
CA GLY A 78 5.11 12.22 5.68
C GLY A 78 4.81 11.67 7.07
N VAL A 79 4.81 10.34 7.25
CA VAL A 79 4.48 9.68 8.52
C VAL A 79 5.69 8.94 9.10
N LYS A 80 5.61 8.55 10.37
CA LYS A 80 6.74 7.88 11.06
C LYS A 80 6.87 6.39 10.73
N SER A 81 5.74 5.72 10.53
CA SER A 81 5.66 4.28 10.29
C SER A 81 4.29 3.89 9.75
N ILE A 82 4.14 2.65 9.33
CA ILE A 82 2.84 2.06 9.01
C ILE A 82 2.28 1.44 10.30
N PRO A 83 1.07 1.79 10.74
CA PRO A 83 0.47 1.22 11.94
C PRO A 83 0.04 -0.23 11.71
N GLU A 84 -0.14 -0.96 12.79
CA GLU A 84 -0.82 -2.26 12.72
C GLU A 84 -2.29 -2.05 12.41
N CYS A 85 -2.79 -2.76 11.41
CA CYS A 85 -4.16 -2.62 10.93
C CYS A 85 -4.92 -3.93 11.07
N ARG A 86 -6.21 -3.85 11.43
CA ARG A 86 -7.12 -4.98 11.27
C ARG A 86 -7.55 -5.03 9.81
N THR A 87 -6.98 -5.97 9.06
CA THR A 87 -7.23 -6.11 7.62
C THR A 87 -8.28 -7.18 7.35
N ALA A 88 -9.31 -6.82 6.57
CA ALA A 88 -10.27 -7.76 5.99
C ALA A 88 -10.10 -7.78 4.46
N VAL A 89 -10.27 -8.96 3.87
CA VAL A 89 -10.21 -9.14 2.41
C VAL A 89 -11.50 -9.84 1.98
N PHE A 90 -12.19 -9.23 1.03
CA PHE A 90 -13.39 -9.78 0.42
C PHE A 90 -13.05 -10.15 -1.01
N ALA A 91 -13.15 -11.43 -1.33
CA ALA A 91 -13.19 -11.85 -2.73
C ALA A 91 -14.63 -11.60 -3.21
N GLY A 92 -14.80 -10.85 -4.29
CA GLY A 92 -16.09 -10.78 -4.96
C GLY A 92 -16.41 -12.17 -5.51
N THR A 93 -17.23 -12.92 -4.80
CA THR A 93 -17.94 -14.08 -5.33
C THR A 93 -19.32 -13.57 -5.72
N GLU A 94 -19.74 -13.87 -6.95
CA GLU A 94 -21.05 -13.52 -7.50
C GLU A 94 -22.21 -13.85 -6.55
#